data_AF-A0A553SRR7-F1
#
_entry.id   AF-A0A553SRR7-F1
#
_cell.length_a   1.000
_cell.length_b   1.000
_cell.length_c   1.000
_cell.angle_alpha   90.00
_cell.angle_beta   90.00
_cell.angle_gamma   90.00
#
_symmetry.space_group_name_H-M   'P 1'
#
loop_
_entity.id
_entity.type
_entity.pdbx_description
1 polymer ?
#
loop_
_entity_poly.entity_id
_entity_poly.type
_entity_poly.pdbx_seq_one_letter_code
_entity_poly.pdbx_strand_id
1 'polypeptide(L)'
;MEDSFMKKILLAFTVFLLTFIFSSNVFATQASKNNAYLEETLLAHYSPLFLEITKGQPYYCEKIISLTRIKDNSNQHRITVQLITFNGPHNPPYDLFIVDFIDGPSIGSNNYPYKAKIIKIDSKMNISIDEAKKSCGK
;
A
#
# COMPACT_ATOMS: atom_id res chain seq x y z
N MET A 1 -44.15 -16.49 34.66
CA MET A 1 -42.75 -16.91 34.91
C MET A 1 -41.94 -16.87 33.60
N GLU A 2 -42.53 -17.29 32.47
CA GLU A 2 -41.93 -17.20 31.11
C GLU A 2 -41.53 -15.79 30.65
N ASP A 3 -42.34 -14.76 30.91
CA ASP A 3 -42.02 -13.38 30.46
C ASP A 3 -40.74 -12.79 31.05
N SER A 4 -40.43 -13.13 32.32
CA SER A 4 -39.18 -12.69 32.96
C SER A 4 -37.97 -13.42 32.39
N PHE A 5 -38.15 -14.68 31.99
CA PHE A 5 -37.10 -15.51 31.41
C PHE A 5 -36.77 -15.07 29.97
N MET A 6 -37.79 -14.83 29.12
CA MET A 6 -37.59 -14.32 27.76
C MET A 6 -36.95 -12.93 27.74
N LYS A 7 -37.31 -12.03 28.67
CA LYS A 7 -36.66 -10.70 28.79
C LYS A 7 -35.18 -10.81 29.14
N LYS A 8 -34.78 -11.76 29.99
CA LYS A 8 -33.37 -12.00 30.33
C LYS A 8 -32.58 -12.57 29.17
N ILE A 9 -33.18 -13.48 28.39
CA ILE A 9 -32.56 -14.01 27.16
C ILE A 9 -32.37 -12.90 26.12
N LEU A 10 -33.39 -12.05 25.92
CA LEU A 10 -33.31 -10.91 25.00
C LEU A 10 -32.24 -9.91 25.46
N LEU A 11 -32.13 -9.63 26.76
CA LEU A 11 -31.08 -8.77 27.31
C LEU A 11 -29.69 -9.38 27.12
N ALA A 12 -29.53 -10.67 27.38
CA ALA A 12 -28.25 -11.36 27.16
C ALA A 12 -27.84 -11.34 25.68
N PHE A 13 -28.80 -11.57 24.77
CA PHE A 13 -28.55 -11.56 23.33
C PHE A 13 -28.21 -10.15 22.82
N THR A 14 -28.90 -9.11 23.30
CA THR A 14 -28.60 -7.71 22.93
C THR A 14 -27.23 -7.27 23.44
N VAL A 15 -26.86 -7.61 24.69
CA VAL A 15 -25.52 -7.33 25.21
C VAL A 15 -24.44 -8.07 24.41
N PHE A 16 -24.65 -9.36 24.11
CA PHE A 16 -23.73 -10.14 23.27
C PHE A 16 -23.56 -9.50 21.89
N LEU A 17 -24.65 -9.17 21.21
CA LEU A 17 -24.62 -8.56 19.88
C LEU A 17 -23.88 -7.21 19.89
N LEU A 18 -24.15 -6.35 20.87
CA LEU A 18 -23.47 -5.06 21.02
C LEU A 18 -21.97 -5.27 21.22
N THR A 19 -21.56 -6.15 22.14
CA THR A 19 -20.12 -6.44 22.37
C THR A 19 -19.42 -7.03 21.15
N PHE A 20 -20.11 -7.87 20.38
CA PHE A 20 -19.58 -8.44 19.14
C PHE A 20 -19.41 -7.36 18.05
N ILE A 21 -20.35 -6.44 17.91
CA ILE A 21 -20.26 -5.33 16.93
C ILE A 21 -19.15 -4.35 17.34
N PHE A 22 -19.04 -3.98 18.63
CA PHE A 22 -17.98 -3.06 19.05
C PHE A 22 -16.58 -3.67 18.91
N SER A 23 -16.40 -4.94 19.27
CA SER A 23 -15.08 -5.60 19.13
C SER A 23 -14.66 -5.78 17.67
N SER A 24 -15.57 -6.19 16.78
CA SER A 24 -15.26 -6.34 15.35
C SER A 24 -14.83 -5.02 14.68
N ASN A 25 -15.43 -3.89 15.06
CA ASN A 25 -15.02 -2.57 14.57
C ASN A 25 -13.59 -2.18 15.00
N VAL A 26 -13.21 -2.49 16.25
CA VAL A 26 -11.85 -2.23 16.75
C VAL A 26 -10.82 -3.05 15.97
N PHE A 27 -11.08 -4.35 15.76
CA PHE A 27 -10.19 -5.22 14.98
C PHE A 27 -10.05 -4.75 13.52
N ALA A 28 -11.15 -4.40 12.86
CA ALA A 28 -11.12 -3.89 11.48
C ALA A 28 -10.33 -2.58 11.37
N THR A 29 -10.52 -1.65 12.30
CA THR A 29 -9.78 -0.39 12.34
C THR A 29 -8.29 -0.61 12.56
N GLN A 30 -7.92 -1.52 13.47
CA GLN A 30 -6.51 -1.83 13.72
C GLN A 30 -5.86 -2.53 12.52
N ALA A 31 -6.55 -3.47 11.88
CA ALA A 31 -6.07 -4.14 10.67
C ALA A 31 -5.83 -3.12 9.53
N SER A 32 -6.74 -2.17 9.34
CA SER A 32 -6.58 -1.08 8.37
C SER A 32 -5.35 -0.22 8.66
N LYS A 33 -5.14 0.20 9.92
CA LYS A 33 -3.95 0.96 10.31
C LYS A 33 -2.65 0.19 10.10
N ASN A 34 -2.61 -1.08 10.49
CA ASN A 34 -1.44 -1.93 10.29
C ASN A 34 -1.09 -2.08 8.80
N ASN A 35 -2.09 -2.20 7.93
CA ASN A 35 -1.87 -2.25 6.49
C ASN A 35 -1.29 -0.93 5.95
N ALA A 36 -1.77 0.22 6.43
CA ALA A 36 -1.24 1.53 6.03
C ALA A 36 0.23 1.69 6.46
N TYR A 37 0.56 1.33 7.71
CA TYR A 37 1.96 1.36 8.18
C TYR A 37 2.85 0.39 7.41
N LEU A 38 2.32 -0.78 7.02
CA LEU A 38 3.06 -1.75 6.22
C LEU A 38 3.34 -1.21 4.82
N GLU A 39 2.35 -0.58 4.18
CA GLU A 39 2.53 0.07 2.87
C GLU A 39 3.59 1.18 2.94
N GLU A 40 3.50 2.07 3.94
CA GLU A 40 4.49 3.13 4.15
C GLU A 40 5.89 2.57 4.39
N THR A 41 6.01 1.52 5.21
CA THR A 41 7.30 0.86 5.50
C THR A 41 7.89 0.23 4.23
N LEU A 42 7.08 -0.41 3.40
CA LEU A 42 7.52 -0.99 2.12
C LEU A 42 7.98 0.10 1.15
N LEU A 43 7.22 1.19 1.01
CA LEU A 43 7.57 2.30 0.15
C LEU A 43 8.87 2.98 0.59
N ALA A 44 9.07 3.15 1.91
CA ALA A 44 10.32 3.64 2.48
C ALA A 44 11.50 2.68 2.21
N HIS A 45 11.27 1.36 2.34
CA HIS A 45 12.29 0.36 2.05
C HIS A 45 12.78 0.41 0.59
N TYR A 46 11.87 0.63 -0.35
CA TYR A 46 12.20 0.73 -1.78
C TYR A 46 12.51 2.15 -2.27
N SER A 47 12.52 3.13 -1.37
CA SER A 47 12.81 4.53 -1.72
C SER A 47 14.12 4.74 -2.51
N PRO A 48 15.24 4.05 -2.19
CA PRO A 48 16.46 4.14 -2.98
C PRO A 48 16.31 3.62 -4.43
N LEU A 49 15.54 2.54 -4.63
CA LEU A 49 15.25 2.01 -5.96
C LEU A 49 14.46 3.03 -6.79
N PHE A 50 13.49 3.68 -6.18
CA PHE A 50 12.68 4.69 -6.85
C PHE A 50 13.51 5.91 -7.24
N LEU A 51 14.41 6.37 -6.36
CA LEU A 51 15.36 7.43 -6.70
C LEU A 51 16.25 7.06 -7.88
N GLU A 52 16.71 5.81 -7.97
CA GLU A 52 17.50 5.36 -9.12
C GLU A 52 16.69 5.40 -10.43
N ILE A 53 15.45 4.90 -10.39
CA ILE A 53 14.53 4.91 -11.54
C ILE A 53 14.22 6.32 -12.00
N THR A 54 13.99 7.26 -11.07
CA THR A 54 13.74 8.67 -11.37
C THR A 54 15.02 9.45 -11.64
N LYS A 55 16.19 8.79 -11.72
CA LYS A 55 17.50 9.41 -11.98
C LYS A 55 17.85 10.51 -10.96
N GLY A 56 17.48 10.29 -9.71
CA GLY A 56 17.69 11.20 -8.58
C GLY A 56 16.67 12.32 -8.49
N GLN A 57 15.66 12.37 -9.37
CA GLN A 57 14.59 13.35 -9.24
C GLN A 57 13.73 13.06 -8.01
N PRO A 58 13.39 14.09 -7.21
CA PRO A 58 12.41 13.97 -6.14
C PRO A 58 11.07 13.45 -6.65
N TYR A 59 10.41 12.65 -5.82
CA TYR A 59 9.08 12.12 -6.11
C TYR A 59 8.16 12.19 -4.89
N TYR A 60 6.87 12.06 -5.15
CA TYR A 60 5.80 12.09 -4.17
C TYR A 60 4.61 11.26 -4.65
N CYS A 61 3.61 11.10 -3.78
CA CYS A 61 2.40 10.32 -4.05
C CYS A 61 2.71 8.88 -4.47
N GLU A 62 3.75 8.31 -3.88
CA GLU A 62 4.07 6.91 -4.02
C GLU A 62 2.95 6.04 -3.44
N LYS A 63 2.56 5.00 -4.17
CA LYS A 63 1.46 4.13 -3.79
C LYS A 63 1.66 2.73 -4.33
N ILE A 64 1.38 1.71 -3.50
CA ILE A 64 1.32 0.33 -3.98
C ILE A 64 0.00 0.12 -4.73
N ILE A 65 0.09 -0.08 -6.05
CA ILE A 65 -1.06 -0.41 -6.90
C ILE A 65 -1.42 -1.89 -6.74
N SER A 66 -0.40 -2.75 -6.64
CA SER A 66 -0.59 -4.20 -6.51
C SER A 66 0.53 -4.83 -5.69
N LEU A 67 0.16 -5.79 -4.85
CA LEU A 67 1.08 -6.62 -4.09
C LEU A 67 0.55 -8.05 -4.15
N THR A 68 1.25 -8.92 -4.86
CA THR A 68 0.82 -10.31 -5.06
C THR A 68 1.96 -11.27 -4.76
N ARG A 69 1.67 -12.33 -4.03
CA ARG A 69 2.61 -13.43 -3.84
C ARG A 69 2.67 -14.26 -5.12
N ILE A 70 3.87 -14.56 -5.61
CA ILE A 70 4.03 -15.24 -6.92
C ILE A 70 3.69 -16.72 -6.82
N LYS A 71 4.04 -17.37 -5.71
CA LYS A 71 3.66 -18.75 -5.38
C LYS A 71 3.45 -18.88 -3.87
N ASP A 72 2.50 -19.71 -3.45
CA ASP A 72 2.12 -19.85 -2.03
C ASP A 72 3.26 -20.31 -1.11
N ASN A 73 4.29 -20.96 -1.66
CA ASN A 73 5.48 -21.40 -0.92
C ASN A 73 6.75 -20.60 -1.23
N SER A 74 6.70 -19.58 -2.10
CA SER A 74 7.84 -18.68 -2.30
C SER A 74 7.70 -17.47 -1.39
N ASN A 75 8.79 -16.99 -0.80
CA ASN A 75 8.83 -15.67 -0.15
C ASN A 75 9.02 -14.56 -1.20
N GLN A 76 8.46 -14.75 -2.39
CA GLN A 76 8.60 -13.81 -3.51
C GLN A 76 7.27 -13.12 -3.77
N HIS A 77 7.37 -11.80 -3.92
CA HIS A 77 6.23 -10.92 -4.15
C HIS A 77 6.47 -10.13 -5.42
N ARG A 78 5.45 -10.03 -6.27
CA ARG A 78 5.40 -9.06 -7.36
C ARG A 78 4.69 -7.82 -6.84
N ILE A 79 5.36 -6.69 -6.96
CA ILE A 79 4.95 -5.41 -6.42
C ILE A 79 4.87 -4.41 -7.57
N THR A 80 3.76 -3.69 -7.65
CA THR A 80 3.57 -2.61 -8.61
C THR A 80 3.37 -1.31 -7.84
N VAL A 81 4.24 -0.34 -8.06
CA VAL A 81 4.23 0.96 -7.39
C VAL A 81 4.04 2.07 -8.40
N GLN A 82 3.18 3.02 -8.06
CA GLN A 82 3.06 4.30 -8.76
C GLN A 82 3.88 5.35 -8.02
N LEU A 83 4.50 6.29 -8.72
CA LEU A 83 5.06 7.51 -8.14
C LEU A 83 5.04 8.66 -9.14
N ILE A 84 5.08 9.90 -8.65
CA ILE A 84 5.10 11.11 -9.48
C ILE A 84 6.35 11.93 -9.15
N THR A 85 7.13 12.32 -10.16
CA THR A 85 8.28 13.21 -9.96
C THR A 85 7.86 14.67 -9.88
N PHE A 86 8.76 15.52 -9.37
CA PHE A 86 8.59 16.96 -9.37
C PHE A 86 9.94 17.67 -9.37
N ASN A 87 9.99 18.94 -9.82
CA ASN A 87 11.20 19.74 -9.84
C ASN A 87 11.16 20.85 -8.77
N GLY A 88 11.64 20.58 -7.55
CA GLY A 88 11.56 21.56 -6.45
C GLY A 88 10.11 21.79 -5.96
N PRO A 89 9.88 22.59 -4.90
CA PRO A 89 8.61 22.60 -4.19
C PRO A 89 7.41 22.87 -5.11
N HIS A 90 6.62 21.82 -5.37
CA HIS A 90 5.41 21.88 -6.21
C HIS A 90 5.60 22.36 -7.65
N ASN A 91 6.81 22.27 -8.23
CA ASN A 91 7.04 22.71 -9.61
C ASN A 91 6.97 21.55 -10.61
N PRO A 92 6.23 21.69 -11.72
CA PRO A 92 6.35 20.79 -12.86
C PRO A 92 7.76 20.83 -13.50
N PRO A 93 8.06 19.90 -14.41
CA PRO A 93 7.22 18.80 -14.90
C PRO A 93 6.94 17.72 -13.87
N TYR A 94 5.74 17.15 -13.96
CA TYR A 94 5.35 15.95 -13.26
C TYR A 94 5.50 14.78 -14.21
N ASP A 95 6.28 13.77 -13.86
CA ASP A 95 6.32 12.52 -14.62
C ASP A 95 5.71 11.40 -13.78
N LEU A 96 4.80 10.64 -14.37
CA LEU A 96 4.20 9.47 -13.73
C LEU A 96 5.03 8.24 -14.05
N PHE A 97 5.47 7.51 -13.03
CA PHE A 97 6.12 6.23 -13.16
C PHE A 97 5.25 5.12 -12.56
N ILE A 98 5.20 3.98 -13.27
CA ILE A 98 4.64 2.72 -12.77
C ILE A 98 5.75 1.69 -12.83
N VAL A 99 6.20 1.26 -11.65
CA VAL A 99 7.32 0.35 -11.47
C VAL A 99 6.79 -1.02 -11.05
N ASP A 100 7.06 -2.04 -11.85
CA ASP A 100 6.71 -3.43 -11.56
C ASP A 100 7.99 -4.24 -11.32
N PHE A 101 8.08 -4.87 -10.14
CA PHE A 101 9.26 -5.58 -9.71
C PHE A 101 8.93 -6.78 -8.84
N ILE A 102 9.89 -7.71 -8.75
CA ILE A 102 9.82 -8.86 -7.87
C ILE A 102 10.82 -8.70 -6.75
N ASP A 103 10.35 -8.80 -5.50
CA ASP A 103 11.18 -8.93 -4.32
C ASP A 103 11.16 -10.36 -3.80
N GLY A 104 12.24 -10.76 -3.11
CA GLY A 104 12.31 -11.99 -2.34
C GLY A 104 13.73 -12.56 -2.19
N PRO A 105 13.93 -13.49 -1.23
CA PRO A 105 15.26 -13.96 -0.85
C PRO A 105 16.03 -14.68 -1.96
N SER A 106 15.33 -15.21 -2.97
CA SER A 106 15.92 -15.94 -4.11
C SER A 106 16.17 -15.06 -5.34
N ILE A 107 15.88 -13.76 -5.27
CA ILE A 107 16.23 -12.80 -6.33
C ILE A 107 17.72 -12.51 -6.19
N GLY A 108 18.53 -13.10 -7.08
CA GLY A 108 19.99 -12.91 -7.12
C GLY A 108 20.34 -11.42 -7.12
N SER A 109 21.18 -11.01 -6.16
CA SER A 109 21.56 -9.62 -5.92
C SER A 109 22.62 -9.16 -6.91
N ASN A 110 22.21 -8.51 -8.00
CA ASN A 110 23.14 -7.72 -8.81
C ASN A 110 23.07 -6.22 -8.49
N ASN A 111 21.97 -5.75 -7.88
CA ASN A 111 21.74 -4.35 -7.54
C ASN A 111 21.58 -4.19 -6.02
N TYR A 112 22.69 -4.19 -5.29
CA TYR A 112 22.72 -3.71 -3.91
C TYR A 112 22.32 -2.21 -3.89
N PRO A 113 21.49 -1.71 -2.96
CA PRO A 113 21.09 -2.30 -1.67
C PRO A 113 19.73 -3.01 -1.62
N TYR A 114 18.99 -3.15 -2.72
CA TYR A 114 17.63 -3.70 -2.74
C TYR A 114 17.56 -5.03 -3.50
N LYS A 115 16.97 -6.08 -2.89
CA LYS A 115 16.83 -7.40 -3.54
C LYS A 115 15.62 -7.45 -4.47
N ALA A 116 15.48 -6.45 -5.32
CA ALA A 116 14.39 -6.33 -6.28
C ALA A 116 14.87 -6.58 -7.71
N LYS A 117 14.10 -7.38 -8.45
CA LYS A 117 14.25 -7.53 -9.90
C LYS A 117 13.18 -6.70 -10.58
N ILE A 118 13.58 -5.63 -11.26
CA ILE A 118 12.67 -4.87 -12.12
C ILE A 118 12.18 -5.77 -13.26
N ILE A 119 10.86 -5.79 -13.44
CA ILE A 119 10.18 -6.47 -14.54
C ILE A 119 9.84 -5.48 -15.63
N LYS A 120 9.27 -4.33 -15.24
CA LYS A 120 8.84 -3.29 -16.17
C LYS A 120 8.81 -1.93 -15.50
N ILE A 121 9.13 -0.89 -16.27
CA ILE A 121 8.91 0.50 -15.90
C ILE A 121 8.11 1.13 -17.03
N ASP A 122 6.89 1.58 -16.72
CA ASP A 122 6.11 2.43 -17.60
C ASP A 122 6.24 3.88 -17.12
N SER A 123 6.32 4.83 -18.04
CA SER A 123 6.38 6.25 -17.71
C SER A 123 5.52 7.09 -18.65
N LYS A 124 4.90 8.14 -18.08
CA LYS A 124 4.23 9.20 -18.82
C LYS A 124 4.84 10.52 -18.38
N MET A 125 5.56 11.16 -19.31
CA MET A 125 6.32 12.38 -19.03
C MET A 125 5.42 13.62 -19.14
N ASN A 126 5.71 14.64 -18.33
CA ASN A 126 5.08 15.96 -18.36
C ASN A 126 3.55 15.89 -18.26
N ILE A 127 3.01 15.08 -17.34
CA ILE A 127 1.58 15.02 -17.08
C ILE A 127 1.08 16.37 -16.53
N SER A 128 -0.20 16.67 -16.76
CA SER A 128 -0.79 17.90 -16.25
C SER A 128 -0.87 17.86 -14.72
N ILE A 129 -0.97 19.04 -14.09
CA ILE A 129 -1.18 19.11 -12.65
C ILE A 129 -2.48 18.41 -12.20
N ASP A 130 -3.51 18.43 -13.04
CA ASP A 130 -4.79 17.77 -12.75
C ASP A 130 -4.65 16.24 -12.85
N GLU A 131 -3.90 15.75 -13.83
CA GLU A 131 -3.54 14.33 -13.90
C GLU A 131 -2.71 13.91 -12.67
N ALA A 132 -1.77 14.74 -12.23
CA ALA A 132 -0.95 14.46 -11.05
C ALA A 132 -1.79 14.40 -9.77
N LYS A 133 -2.68 15.38 -9.56
CA LYS A 133 -3.61 15.40 -8.41
C LYS A 133 -4.54 14.17 -8.41
N LYS A 134 -5.10 13.84 -9.57
CA LYS A 134 -5.94 12.64 -9.73
C LYS A 134 -5.18 11.37 -9.36
N SER A 135 -3.93 11.24 -9.80
CA SER A 135 -3.07 10.10 -9.46
C SER A 135 -2.73 10.03 -7.96
N CYS A 136 -2.62 11.18 -7.29
CA CYS A 136 -2.47 11.28 -5.83
C CYS A 136 -3.75 10.97 -5.04
N GLY A 137 -4.90 10.78 -5.70
CA GLY A 137 -6.20 10.64 -5.03
C GLY A 137 -6.71 11.92 -4.37
N LYS A 138 -6.30 13.09 -4.89
CA LYS A 138 -6.73 14.42 -4.44
C LYS A 138 -7.59 15.12 -5.48
#